data_AF-A0A3M1A704-F1
#
_entry.id   AF-A0A3M1A704-F1
#
_cell.length_a   1.000
_cell.length_b   1.000
_cell.length_c   1.000
_cell.angle_alpha   90.00
_cell.angle_beta   90.00
_cell.angle_gamma   90.00
#
_symmetry.space_group_name_H-M   'P 1'
#
loop_
_entity.id
_entity.type
_entity.pdbx_description
1 polymer ?
#
loop_
_entity_poly.entity_id
_entity_poly.type
_entity_poly.pdbx_seq_one_letter_code
_entity_poly.pdbx_strand_id
1 'polypeptide(L)'
;MNRAVSNITERKLIVSVILRAIKDFLDGHNVHKIERLKAKGLDHELSELEKNCKSAKFWLYEEKNSDYIFSFEKCCELISISPERIRRGLRQLIQNNSKYMKRNYEMHYDYD
;
A
#
# COMPACT_ATOMS: atom_id res chain seq x y z
N MET A 1 35.16 -12.33 -5.45
CA MET A 1 33.89 -12.19 -6.21
C MET A 1 32.75 -12.47 -5.25
N ASN A 2 32.03 -11.47 -4.72
CA ASN A 2 30.85 -11.67 -3.83
C ASN A 2 30.03 -10.39 -3.52
N ARG A 3 30.59 -9.19 -3.68
CA ARG A 3 29.85 -7.93 -3.39
C ARG A 3 28.65 -7.67 -4.32
N ALA A 4 28.75 -8.06 -5.60
CA ALA A 4 27.67 -7.83 -6.56
C ALA A 4 26.41 -8.67 -6.27
N VAL A 5 26.59 -9.91 -5.78
CA VAL A 5 25.47 -10.81 -5.42
C VAL A 5 24.79 -10.37 -4.12
N SER A 6 25.56 -9.92 -3.12
CA SER A 6 25.02 -9.31 -1.88
C SER A 6 24.11 -8.12 -2.20
N ASN A 7 24.59 -7.23 -3.07
CA ASN A 7 23.86 -6.02 -3.46
C ASN A 7 22.54 -6.32 -4.20
N ILE A 8 22.51 -7.36 -5.06
CA ILE A 8 21.27 -7.78 -5.73
C ILE A 8 20.24 -8.32 -4.72
N THR A 9 20.67 -9.13 -3.75
CA THR A 9 19.77 -9.69 -2.73
C THR A 9 19.20 -8.61 -1.83
N GLU A 10 20.03 -7.66 -1.39
CA GLU A 10 19.61 -6.50 -0.58
C GLU A 10 18.56 -5.64 -1.31
N ARG A 11 18.80 -5.32 -2.59
CA ARG A 11 17.83 -4.56 -3.39
C ARG A 11 16.51 -5.30 -3.58
N LYS A 12 16.54 -6.63 -3.78
CA LYS A 12 15.32 -7.44 -3.86
C LYS A 12 14.52 -7.43 -2.56
N LEU A 13 15.20 -7.50 -1.42
CA LEU A 13 14.56 -7.38 -0.10
C LEU A 13 13.89 -6.01 0.07
N ILE A 14 14.58 -4.93 -0.27
CA ILE A 14 14.04 -3.57 -0.20
C ILE A 14 12.80 -3.42 -1.09
N VAL A 15 12.85 -3.90 -2.33
CA VAL A 15 11.69 -3.91 -3.23
C VAL A 15 10.53 -4.68 -2.63
N SER A 16 10.80 -5.83 -1.99
CA SER A 16 9.77 -6.66 -1.37
C SER A 16 9.08 -5.94 -0.21
N VAL A 17 9.86 -5.24 0.63
CA VAL A 17 9.33 -4.42 1.73
C VAL A 17 8.44 -3.28 1.21
N ILE A 18 8.91 -2.55 0.19
CA ILE A 18 8.12 -1.48 -0.44
C ILE A 18 6.81 -2.03 -1.02
N LEU A 19 6.88 -3.14 -1.77
CA LEU A 19 5.69 -3.76 -2.36
C LEU A 19 4.71 -4.26 -1.30
N ARG A 20 5.20 -4.77 -0.17
CA ARG A 20 4.37 -5.20 0.95
C ARG A 20 3.58 -4.03 1.53
N ALA A 21 4.25 -2.92 1.83
CA ALA A 21 3.61 -1.70 2.35
C ALA A 21 2.58 -1.14 1.35
N ILE A 22 2.92 -1.08 0.06
CA ILE A 22 2.00 -0.68 -1.01
C ILE A 22 0.76 -1.57 -1.01
N LYS A 23 0.93 -2.89 -0.96
CA LYS A 23 -0.19 -3.85 -0.95
C LYS A 23 -1.08 -3.65 0.27
N ASP A 24 -0.50 -3.54 1.46
CA ASP A 24 -1.27 -3.36 2.71
C ASP A 24 -2.05 -2.05 2.70
N PHE A 25 -1.46 -0.98 2.18
CA PHE A 25 -2.14 0.30 2.01
C PHE A 25 -3.30 0.20 1.02
N LEU A 26 -3.10 -0.43 -0.15
CA LEU A 26 -4.17 -0.63 -1.15
C LEU A 26 -5.28 -1.55 -0.64
N ASP A 27 -4.92 -2.63 0.05
CA ASP A 27 -5.87 -3.58 0.62
C ASP A 27 -6.78 -2.91 1.66
N GLY A 28 -6.24 -2.01 2.50
CA GLY A 28 -7.04 -1.23 3.45
C GLY A 28 -7.89 -0.13 2.82
N HIS A 29 -7.71 0.18 1.53
CA HIS A 29 -8.58 1.07 0.76
C HIS A 29 -9.51 0.29 -0.19
N ASN A 30 -9.51 -1.04 -0.13
CA ASN A 30 -10.37 -1.89 -0.95
C ASN A 30 -11.71 -2.14 -0.24
N VAL A 31 -12.72 -1.34 -0.59
CA VAL A 31 -14.06 -1.40 0.01
C VAL A 31 -14.67 -2.81 -0.09
N HIS A 32 -14.61 -3.46 -1.25
CA HIS A 32 -15.15 -4.81 -1.42
C HIS A 32 -14.49 -5.84 -0.52
N LYS A 33 -13.18 -5.73 -0.32
CA LYS A 33 -12.46 -6.63 0.59
C LYS A 33 -12.97 -6.44 2.02
N ILE A 34 -13.13 -5.19 2.46
CA ILE A 34 -13.63 -4.83 3.79
C ILE A 34 -15.07 -5.32 3.98
N GLU A 35 -15.97 -5.01 3.03
CA GLU A 35 -17.36 -5.44 3.07
C GLU A 35 -17.50 -6.96 3.11
N ARG A 36 -16.70 -7.68 2.31
CA ARG A 36 -16.69 -9.14 2.32
C ARG A 36 -16.20 -9.73 3.64
N LEU A 37 -15.21 -9.13 4.29
CA LEU A 37 -14.75 -9.57 5.61
C LEU A 37 -15.84 -9.33 6.68
N LYS A 38 -16.48 -8.15 6.66
CA LYS A 38 -17.62 -7.82 7.53
C LYS A 38 -18.79 -8.78 7.34
N ALA A 39 -19.18 -9.04 6.09
CA ALA A 39 -20.29 -9.94 5.77
C ALA A 39 -20.04 -11.39 6.21
N LYS A 40 -18.78 -11.79 6.34
CA LYS A 40 -18.38 -13.13 6.83
C LYS A 40 -18.15 -13.20 8.34
N GLY A 41 -18.27 -12.09 9.07
CA GLY A 41 -17.96 -12.04 10.50
C GLY A 41 -16.47 -12.30 10.83
N LEU A 42 -15.57 -11.98 9.90
CA LEU A 42 -14.13 -12.20 10.04
C LEU A 42 -13.45 -11.00 10.74
N ASP A 43 -13.81 -10.79 12.02
CA ASP A 43 -13.40 -9.62 12.79
C ASP A 43 -11.89 -9.58 13.05
N HIS A 44 -11.26 -10.73 13.19
CA HIS A 44 -9.81 -10.82 13.39
C HIS A 44 -9.06 -10.33 12.15
N GLU A 45 -9.40 -10.86 10.98
CA GLU A 45 -8.80 -10.50 9.69
C GLU A 45 -9.09 -9.04 9.34
N LEU A 46 -10.26 -8.52 9.71
CA LEU A 46 -10.59 -7.11 9.57
C LEU A 46 -9.67 -6.24 10.45
N SER A 47 -9.47 -6.62 11.71
CA SER A 47 -8.55 -5.91 12.61
C SER A 47 -7.10 -5.94 12.12
N GLU A 48 -6.64 -7.09 11.62
CA GLU A 48 -5.30 -7.21 11.02
C GLU A 48 -5.16 -6.33 9.77
N LEU A 49 -6.17 -6.31 8.90
CA LEU A 49 -6.19 -5.46 7.72
C LEU A 49 -6.06 -3.98 8.08
N GLU A 50 -6.82 -3.51 9.08
CA GLU A 50 -6.79 -2.13 9.56
C GLU A 50 -5.43 -1.76 10.16
N LYS A 51 -4.86 -2.65 10.99
CA LYS A 51 -3.52 -2.48 11.58
C LYS A 51 -2.45 -2.36 10.50
N ASN A 52 -2.46 -3.27 9.52
CA ASN A 52 -1.51 -3.28 8.42
C ASN A 52 -1.63 -2.03 7.54
N CYS A 53 -2.86 -1.61 7.22
CA CYS A 53 -3.09 -0.37 6.47
C CYS A 53 -2.57 0.86 7.21
N LYS A 54 -2.83 0.96 8.53
CA LYS A 54 -2.35 2.07 9.36
C LYS A 54 -0.82 2.11 9.43
N SER A 55 -0.18 0.95 9.64
CA SER A 55 1.28 0.83 9.64
C SER A 55 1.88 1.23 8.30
N ALA A 56 1.32 0.74 7.20
CA ALA A 56 1.76 1.09 5.85
C ALA A 56 1.60 2.59 5.56
N LYS A 57 0.46 3.19 5.94
CA LYS A 57 0.22 4.64 5.81
C LYS A 57 1.29 5.44 6.55
N PHE A 58 1.55 5.07 7.80
CA PHE A 58 2.55 5.74 8.62
C PHE A 58 3.92 5.72 7.93
N TRP A 59 4.40 4.54 7.53
CA TRP A 59 5.70 4.37 6.89
C TRP A 59 5.79 5.09 5.54
N LEU A 60 4.73 5.04 4.71
CA LEU A 60 4.72 5.65 3.38
C LEU A 60 4.63 7.18 3.43
N TYR A 61 3.93 7.77 4.40
CA TYR A 61 3.53 9.20 4.34
C TYR A 61 3.84 10.02 5.60
N GLU A 62 3.80 9.42 6.78
CA GLU A 62 3.80 10.17 8.05
C GLU A 62 5.14 10.08 8.79
N GLU A 63 5.97 9.09 8.45
CA GLU A 63 7.33 8.96 8.98
C GLU A 63 8.19 10.16 8.53
N LYS A 64 8.49 11.08 9.46
CA LYS A 64 9.36 12.25 9.25
C LYS A 64 10.66 12.09 10.02
N ASN A 65 11.78 12.52 9.45
CA ASN A 65 13.10 12.61 10.11
C ASN A 65 13.53 11.31 10.80
N SER A 66 13.18 10.18 10.19
CA SER A 66 13.59 8.86 10.66
C SER A 66 15.01 8.61 10.16
N ASP A 67 16.00 8.73 11.05
CA ASP A 67 17.39 8.25 10.83
C ASP A 67 17.46 6.72 10.73
N TYR A 68 16.30 6.05 10.66
CA TYR A 68 16.19 4.62 10.55
C TYR A 68 16.64 4.18 9.15
N ILE A 69 17.55 3.21 9.13
CA ILE A 69 18.12 2.61 7.91
C ILE A 69 17.03 2.08 6.96
N PHE A 70 15.87 1.71 7.51
CA PHE A 70 14.71 1.18 6.78
C PHE A 70 13.54 2.17 6.62
N SER A 71 13.79 3.48 6.71
CA SER A 71 12.76 4.47 6.36
C SER A 71 12.36 4.36 4.90
N PHE A 72 11.13 4.74 4.56
CA PHE A 72 10.64 4.65 3.19
C PHE A 72 11.50 5.44 2.20
N GLU A 73 11.92 6.65 2.59
CA GLU A 73 12.79 7.52 1.80
C GLU A 73 14.14 6.85 1.49
N LYS A 74 14.76 6.20 2.48
CA LYS A 74 16.06 5.50 2.32
C LYS A 74 15.92 4.24 1.49
N CYS A 75 14.85 3.46 1.70
CA CYS A 75 14.53 2.32 0.85
C CYS A 75 14.36 2.73 -0.62
N CYS A 76 13.69 3.86 -0.89
CA CYS A 76 13.53 4.40 -2.24
C CYS A 76 14.87 4.85 -2.85
N GLU A 77 15.71 5.53 -2.07
CA GLU A 77 17.05 5.96 -2.46
C GLU A 77 17.93 4.77 -2.91
N LEU A 78 17.95 3.67 -2.15
CA LEU A 78 18.73 2.46 -2.43
C LEU A 78 18.32 1.74 -3.73
N ILE A 79 17.07 1.89 -4.16
CA ILE A 79 16.59 1.34 -5.43
C ILE A 79 16.47 2.39 -6.54
N SER A 80 16.95 3.61 -6.30
CA SER A 80 16.96 4.72 -7.26
C SER A 80 15.57 5.08 -7.80
N ILE A 81 14.56 5.03 -6.93
CA ILE A 81 13.18 5.44 -7.23
C ILE A 81 12.83 6.67 -6.39
N SER A 82 12.13 7.63 -7.00
CA SER A 82 11.59 8.77 -6.24
C SER A 82 10.42 8.30 -5.34
N PRO A 83 10.48 8.56 -4.02
CA PRO A 83 9.37 8.30 -3.09
C PRO A 83 8.05 8.93 -3.55
N GLU A 84 8.11 10.16 -4.08
CA GLU A 84 6.94 10.87 -4.60
C GLU A 84 6.32 10.20 -5.82
N ARG A 85 7.12 9.52 -6.65
CA ARG A 85 6.59 8.74 -7.79
C ARG A 85 5.68 7.62 -7.30
N ILE A 86 6.08 6.91 -6.25
CA ILE A 86 5.28 5.84 -5.63
C ILE A 86 4.03 6.45 -4.97
N ARG A 87 4.20 7.47 -4.13
CA ARG A 87 3.07 8.15 -3.44
C ARG A 87 2.02 8.68 -4.42
N ARG A 88 2.44 9.28 -5.54
CA ARG A 88 1.54 9.75 -6.60
C ARG A 88 0.81 8.59 -7.28
N GLY A 89 1.52 7.51 -7.61
CA GLY A 89 0.89 6.31 -8.18
C GLY A 89 -0.17 5.71 -7.25
N LEU A 90 0.14 5.59 -5.96
CA LEU A 90 -0.81 5.14 -4.93
C LEU A 90 -2.06 6.03 -4.86
N ARG A 91 -1.88 7.35 -4.80
CA ARG A 91 -3.01 8.30 -4.79
C ARG A 91 -3.90 8.12 -6.01
N GLN A 92 -3.32 7.98 -7.21
CA GLN A 92 -4.06 7.75 -8.44
C GLN A 92 -4.84 6.43 -8.43
N LEU A 93 -4.23 5.35 -7.95
CA LEU A 93 -4.89 4.04 -7.85
C LEU A 93 -6.09 4.08 -6.90
N ILE A 94 -5.95 4.71 -5.74
CA ILE A 94 -7.03 4.84 -4.76
C ILE A 94 -8.16 5.73 -5.33
N GLN A 95 -7.82 6.87 -5.92
CA GLN A 95 -8.80 7.77 -6.54
C GLN A 95 -9.55 7.10 -7.70
N ASN A 96 -8.84 6.36 -8.56
CA ASN A 96 -9.46 5.66 -9.68
C ASN A 96 -10.38 4.55 -9.17
N ASN A 97 -9.95 3.74 -8.20
CA ASN A 97 -10.82 2.74 -7.58
C ASN A 97 -12.08 3.38 -7.01
N SER A 98 -11.96 4.50 -6.28
CA SER A 98 -13.13 5.23 -5.75
C SER A 98 -14.07 5.75 -6.85
N LYS A 99 -13.53 6.28 -7.95
CA LYS A 99 -14.33 6.74 -9.10
C LYS A 99 -15.05 5.61 -9.83
N TYR A 100 -14.37 4.48 -10.05
CA TYR A 100 -14.98 3.29 -10.62
C TYR A 100 -16.11 2.76 -9.72
N MET A 101 -15.93 2.80 -8.40
CA MET A 101 -16.98 2.42 -7.46
C MET A 101 -18.19 3.35 -7.57
N LYS A 102 -18.00 4.68 -7.48
CA LYS A 102 -19.12 5.63 -7.53
C LYS A 102 -20.00 5.47 -8.77
N ARG A 103 -19.39 5.24 -9.95
CA ARG A 103 -20.13 4.97 -11.19
C ARG A 103 -20.96 3.68 -11.15
N ASN A 104 -20.44 2.61 -10.56
CA ASN A 104 -21.16 1.33 -10.49
C ASN A 104 -22.33 1.37 -9.50
N TYR A 105 -22.24 2.18 -8.45
CA TYR A 105 -23.38 2.41 -7.55
C TYR A 105 -24.45 3.29 -8.22
N GLU A 106 -24.05 4.34 -8.96
CA GLU A 106 -25.00 5.23 -9.66
C GLU A 106 -25.79 4.48 -10.75
N MET A 107 -25.16 3.59 -11.54
CA MET A 107 -25.90 2.81 -12.57
C MET A 107 -26.90 1.78 -12.01
N HIS A 108 -26.81 1.43 -10.72
CA HIS A 108 -27.73 0.46 -10.11
C HIS A 108 -29.03 1.08 -9.58
N TYR A 109 -29.15 2.42 -9.54
CA TYR A 109 -30.35 3.14 -9.08
C TYR A 109 -31.16 3.80 -10.22
N ASP A 110 -30.74 3.64 -11.48
CA ASP A 110 -31.47 4.16 -12.66
C ASP A 110 -32.41 3.11 -13.29
N TYR A 111 -32.69 2.01 -12.57
CA TYR A 111 -33.68 0.99 -12.93
C TYR A 111 -34.72 0.84 -11.80
N ASP A 112 -35.48 1.90 -11.53
CA ASP A 112 -36.78 1.84 -10.86
C ASP A 112 -37.80 2.68 -11.63
#